data_AF-A0A1V4V572-F1
#
_entry.id   AF-A0A1V4V572-F1
#
_cell.length_a   1.000
_cell.length_b   1.000
_cell.length_c   1.000
_cell.angle_alpha   90.00
_cell.angle_beta   90.00
_cell.angle_gamma   90.00
#
_symmetry.space_group_name_H-M   'P 1'
#
loop_
_entity.id
_entity.type
_entity.pdbx_description
1 polymer ?
#
loop_
_entity_poly.entity_id
_entity_poly.type
_entity_poly.pdbx_seq_one_letter_code
_entity_poly.pdbx_strand_id
1 'polypeptide(L)'
;MPKNSPITESEEVPADLLTDRERDQLLANLHRTLVWVGVQDPERLEIDPDLLKEEMEKDRISPADLPPEVHPAAGTVDLRHLVWRLIHLSELSEKEEIEARELIRLLKAKEAADEGKLKEARLTRDEAHRLFEETAAVIRSLLDLREILAKKEQKTDVGREVIKKKVNDVKRWNAFVDEMEGKR
;
A
#
# COMPACT_ATOMS: atom_id res chain seq x y z
N MET A 1 -5.82 19.34 -61.34
CA MET A 1 -6.56 19.48 -60.07
C MET A 1 -7.99 18.99 -60.30
N PRO A 2 -8.52 18.09 -59.45
CA PRO A 2 -9.09 18.55 -58.19
C PRO A 2 -8.79 17.68 -56.95
N LYS A 3 -8.68 18.41 -55.84
CA LYS A 3 -9.09 18.13 -54.46
C LYS A 3 -8.52 16.88 -53.76
N ASN A 4 -7.43 17.14 -53.03
CA ASN A 4 -7.13 16.52 -51.74
C ASN A 4 -8.39 16.24 -50.94
N SER A 5 -8.52 15.01 -50.47
CA SER A 5 -9.19 14.73 -49.21
C SER A 5 -8.14 14.11 -48.30
N PRO A 6 -7.71 14.76 -47.21
CA PRO A 6 -7.29 13.99 -46.06
C PRO A 6 -8.58 13.49 -45.40
N ILE A 7 -8.86 12.20 -45.56
CA ILE A 7 -9.74 11.52 -44.61
C ILE A 7 -8.91 11.48 -43.34
N THR A 8 -9.06 12.51 -42.50
CA THR A 8 -8.68 12.42 -41.11
C THR A 8 -9.72 11.49 -40.51
N GLU A 9 -9.40 10.20 -40.46
CA GLU A 9 -10.06 9.26 -39.57
C GLU A 9 -9.88 9.84 -38.16
N SER A 10 -10.90 10.57 -37.71
CA SER A 10 -11.05 10.93 -36.32
C SER A 10 -11.13 9.58 -35.61
N GLU A 11 -10.06 9.15 -34.94
CA GLU A 11 -10.13 8.07 -33.96
C GLU A 11 -11.25 8.47 -33.00
N GLU A 12 -12.43 7.87 -33.16
CA GLU A 12 -13.52 8.03 -32.22
C GLU A 12 -13.01 7.46 -30.90
N VAL A 13 -12.58 8.36 -30.01
CA VAL A 13 -12.17 8.04 -28.65
C VAL A 13 -13.34 7.26 -28.05
N PRO A 14 -13.17 5.96 -27.72
CA PRO A 14 -14.25 5.15 -27.18
C PRO A 14 -14.90 5.87 -26.00
N ALA A 15 -16.23 5.96 -26.00
CA ALA A 15 -16.99 6.72 -24.99
C ALA A 15 -16.71 6.26 -23.55
N ASP A 16 -16.20 5.04 -23.38
CA ASP A 16 -15.85 4.43 -22.10
C ASP A 16 -14.43 4.75 -21.60
N LEU A 17 -13.61 5.49 -22.35
CA LEU A 17 -12.28 5.83 -21.87
C LEU A 17 -12.32 6.76 -20.65
N LEU A 18 -11.42 6.48 -19.72
CA LEU A 18 -11.17 7.30 -18.55
C LEU A 18 -10.67 8.69 -18.98
N THR A 19 -11.39 9.73 -18.59
CA THR A 19 -10.99 11.12 -18.84
C THR A 19 -9.91 11.58 -17.85
N ASP A 20 -9.13 12.60 -18.22
CA ASP A 20 -8.09 13.16 -17.34
C ASP A 20 -8.66 13.64 -16.00
N ARG A 21 -9.88 14.20 -16.01
CA ARG A 21 -10.55 14.63 -14.78
C ARG A 21 -10.90 13.45 -13.88
N GLU A 22 -11.40 12.35 -14.44
CA GLU A 22 -11.71 11.14 -13.68
C GLU A 22 -10.43 10.51 -13.15
N ARG A 23 -9.36 10.55 -13.95
CA ARG A 23 -8.02 10.09 -13.57
C ARG A 23 -7.47 10.84 -12.36
N ASP A 24 -7.46 12.16 -12.41
CA ASP A 24 -7.03 13.01 -11.30
C ASP A 24 -7.87 12.76 -10.05
N GLN A 25 -9.17 12.52 -10.22
CA GLN A 25 -10.07 12.22 -9.11
C GLN A 25 -9.75 10.87 -8.46
N LEU A 26 -9.45 9.83 -9.25
CA LEU A 26 -9.07 8.51 -8.73
C LEU A 26 -7.73 8.57 -7.99
N LEU A 27 -6.73 9.24 -8.57
CA LEU A 27 -5.42 9.43 -7.93
C LEU A 27 -5.55 10.21 -6.61
N ALA A 28 -6.29 11.32 -6.61
CA ALA A 28 -6.54 12.08 -5.39
C ALA A 28 -7.29 11.26 -4.32
N ASN A 29 -8.19 10.36 -4.75
CA ASN A 29 -8.91 9.49 -3.83
C ASN A 29 -8.01 8.43 -3.19
N LEU A 30 -7.04 7.85 -3.93
CA LEU A 30 -6.07 6.89 -3.36
C LEU A 30 -5.28 7.49 -2.19
N HIS A 31 -4.99 8.78 -2.24
CA HIS A 31 -4.22 9.48 -1.19
C HIS A 31 -5.10 10.12 -0.11
N ARG A 32 -6.42 10.02 -0.22
CA ARG A 32 -7.32 10.57 0.80
C ARG A 32 -7.26 9.72 2.07
N THR A 33 -7.24 10.38 3.23
CA THR A 33 -7.37 9.70 4.52
C THR A 33 -8.62 8.82 4.54
N LEU A 34 -8.45 7.55 4.90
CA LEU A 34 -9.51 6.55 5.07
C LEU A 34 -10.09 5.94 3.79
N VAL A 35 -9.51 6.13 2.59
CA VAL A 35 -10.01 5.46 1.37
C VAL A 35 -10.00 3.92 1.48
N TRP A 36 -9.13 3.39 2.32
CA TRP A 36 -8.99 1.97 2.65
C TRP A 36 -9.96 1.47 3.74
N VAL A 37 -10.77 2.35 4.35
CA VAL A 37 -11.71 1.91 5.40
C VAL A 37 -12.81 1.06 4.79
N GLY A 38 -12.92 -0.18 5.30
CA GLY A 38 -13.85 -1.19 4.78
C GLY A 38 -13.25 -2.07 3.68
N VAL A 39 -12.13 -1.66 3.08
CA VAL A 39 -11.38 -2.49 2.12
C VAL A 39 -10.80 -3.68 2.86
N GLN A 40 -11.01 -4.87 2.31
CA GLN A 40 -10.46 -6.12 2.83
C GLN A 40 -9.13 -6.42 2.16
N ASP A 41 -8.22 -7.08 2.89
CA ASP A 41 -7.05 -7.65 2.26
C ASP A 41 -7.49 -8.64 1.16
N PRO A 42 -6.89 -8.57 -0.03
CA PRO A 42 -7.21 -9.47 -1.13
C PRO A 42 -6.75 -10.89 -0.74
N GLU A 43 -7.53 -11.90 -1.13
CA GLU A 43 -7.13 -13.29 -0.90
C GLU A 43 -5.83 -13.63 -1.61
N ARG A 44 -5.77 -13.19 -2.87
CA ARG A 44 -4.61 -13.32 -3.75
C ARG A 44 -4.38 -11.97 -4.41
N LEU A 45 -3.12 -11.54 -4.42
CA LEU A 45 -2.66 -10.36 -5.13
C LEU A 45 -1.76 -10.82 -6.27
N GLU A 46 -2.01 -10.29 -7.47
CA GLU A 46 -1.12 -10.49 -8.61
C GLU A 46 -0.05 -9.39 -8.60
N ILE A 47 1.20 -9.79 -8.78
CA ILE A 47 2.34 -8.90 -8.93
C ILE A 47 2.98 -9.22 -10.26
N ASP A 48 3.19 -8.20 -11.07
CA ASP A 48 3.91 -8.32 -12.33
C ASP A 48 5.26 -9.02 -12.07
N PRO A 49 5.53 -10.18 -12.71
CA PRO A 49 6.76 -10.93 -12.50
C PRO A 49 8.03 -10.12 -12.80
N ASP A 50 7.97 -9.19 -13.76
CA ASP A 50 9.11 -8.35 -14.11
C ASP A 50 9.35 -7.30 -13.02
N LEU A 51 8.29 -6.68 -12.49
CA LEU A 51 8.38 -5.78 -11.33
C LEU A 51 8.94 -6.51 -10.11
N LEU A 52 8.44 -7.72 -9.86
CA LEU A 52 8.89 -8.53 -8.73
C LEU A 52 10.38 -8.86 -8.86
N LYS A 53 10.80 -9.28 -10.06
CA LYS A 53 12.20 -9.57 -10.35
C LYS A 53 13.09 -8.35 -10.20
N GLU A 54 12.67 -7.19 -10.73
CA GLU A 54 13.41 -5.93 -10.62
C GLU A 54 13.62 -5.52 -9.16
N GLU A 55 12.56 -5.54 -8.34
CA GLU A 55 12.68 -5.16 -6.94
C GLU A 55 13.51 -6.16 -6.13
N MET A 56 13.43 -7.45 -6.44
CA MET A 56 14.30 -8.47 -5.84
C MET A 56 15.77 -8.25 -6.20
N GLU A 57 16.08 -7.90 -7.44
CA GLU A 57 17.46 -7.63 -7.89
C GLU A 57 18.03 -6.35 -7.27
N LYS A 58 17.23 -5.29 -7.21
CA LYS A 58 17.59 -3.97 -6.68
C LYS A 58 18.03 -4.03 -5.21
N ASP A 59 17.27 -4.74 -4.39
CA ASP A 59 17.53 -4.86 -2.95
C ASP A 59 18.28 -6.16 -2.59
N ARG A 60 18.67 -6.96 -3.60
CA ARG A 60 19.34 -8.27 -3.43
C ARG A 60 18.56 -9.24 -2.54
N ILE A 61 17.25 -9.21 -2.67
CA ILE A 61 16.32 -10.07 -1.92
C ILE A 61 16.36 -11.47 -2.54
N SER A 62 16.68 -12.47 -1.73
CA SER A 62 16.53 -13.87 -2.13
C SER A 62 15.08 -14.31 -1.96
N PRO A 63 14.57 -15.27 -2.76
CA PRO A 63 13.28 -15.91 -2.47
C PRO A 63 13.15 -16.45 -1.04
N ALA A 64 14.27 -16.79 -0.39
CA ALA A 64 14.29 -17.25 1.00
C ALA A 64 14.05 -16.15 2.05
N ASP A 65 14.20 -14.89 1.67
CA ASP A 65 13.95 -13.70 2.50
C ASP A 65 12.49 -13.24 2.40
N LEU A 66 11.68 -13.89 1.55
CA LEU A 66 10.27 -13.61 1.39
C LEU A 66 9.43 -14.53 2.28
N PRO A 67 8.26 -14.04 2.74
CA PRO A 67 7.28 -14.87 3.41
C PRO A 67 6.86 -16.07 2.53
N PRO A 68 6.48 -17.21 3.12
CA PRO A 68 6.04 -18.39 2.38
C PRO A 68 4.77 -18.17 1.55
N GLU A 69 3.99 -17.13 1.83
CA GLU A 69 2.81 -16.73 1.04
C GLU A 69 3.14 -15.94 -0.22
N VAL A 70 4.40 -15.56 -0.41
CA VAL A 70 4.87 -14.91 -1.64
C VAL A 70 5.37 -16.00 -2.58
N HIS A 71 4.84 -16.00 -3.80
CA HIS A 71 5.14 -17.00 -4.83
C HIS A 71 5.80 -16.35 -6.05
N PRO A 72 7.13 -16.08 -6.03
CA PRO A 72 7.75 -15.30 -7.09
C PRO A 72 7.65 -15.91 -8.47
N ALA A 73 7.77 -17.23 -8.58
CA ALA A 73 7.64 -17.93 -9.85
C ALA A 73 6.24 -17.82 -10.46
N ALA A 74 5.22 -17.60 -9.62
CA ALA A 74 3.83 -17.44 -10.06
C ALA A 74 3.40 -15.97 -10.15
N GLY A 75 4.22 -15.01 -9.70
CA GLY A 75 3.84 -13.61 -9.62
C GLY A 75 2.62 -13.36 -8.72
N THR A 76 2.50 -14.09 -7.61
CA THR A 76 1.33 -13.95 -6.72
C THR A 76 1.70 -13.91 -5.24
N VAL A 77 0.82 -13.28 -4.45
CA VAL A 77 0.91 -13.23 -2.98
C VAL A 77 -0.42 -13.59 -2.35
N ASP A 78 -0.43 -14.54 -1.40
CA ASP A 78 -1.62 -14.90 -0.62
C ASP A 78 -1.79 -13.93 0.57
N LEU A 79 -2.13 -12.68 0.27
CA LEU A 79 -1.96 -11.53 1.17
C LEU A 79 -2.84 -11.60 2.42
N ARG A 80 -4.12 -11.97 2.29
CA ARG A 80 -5.03 -12.16 3.43
C ARG A 80 -4.52 -13.23 4.40
N HIS A 81 -4.03 -14.35 3.87
CA HIS A 81 -3.52 -15.43 4.71
C HIS A 81 -2.29 -14.98 5.49
N LEU A 82 -1.36 -14.29 4.83
CA LEU A 82 -0.18 -13.73 5.46
C LEU A 82 -0.54 -12.75 6.58
N VAL A 83 -1.37 -11.74 6.27
CA VAL A 83 -1.78 -10.72 7.26
C VAL A 83 -2.47 -11.38 8.45
N TRP A 84 -3.40 -12.32 8.19
CA TRP A 84 -4.05 -13.09 9.23
C TRP A 84 -3.04 -13.84 10.10
N ARG A 85 -2.11 -14.58 9.51
CA ARG A 85 -1.09 -15.33 10.24
C ARG A 85 -0.28 -14.41 11.14
N LEU A 86 0.24 -13.31 10.60
CA LEU A 86 1.07 -12.36 11.32
C LEU A 86 0.34 -11.67 12.48
N ILE A 87 -0.95 -11.37 12.33
CA ILE A 87 -1.78 -10.79 13.41
C ILE A 87 -1.98 -11.77 14.58
N HIS A 88 -2.10 -13.07 14.28
CA HIS A 88 -2.40 -14.09 15.29
C HIS A 88 -1.16 -14.67 15.99
N LEU A 89 0.04 -14.29 15.55
CA LEU A 89 1.27 -14.65 16.25
C LEU A 89 1.36 -13.93 17.60
N SER A 90 1.69 -14.67 18.65
CA SER A 90 1.95 -14.09 19.97
C SER A 90 3.18 -13.16 19.96
N GLU A 91 4.21 -13.56 19.22
CA GLU A 91 5.44 -12.82 18.98
C GLU A 91 5.91 -13.04 17.53
N LEU A 92 6.42 -11.97 16.92
CA LEU A 92 6.98 -12.00 15.57
C LEU A 92 8.48 -12.27 15.68
N SER A 93 8.98 -13.33 15.06
CA SER A 93 10.41 -13.63 15.02
C SER A 93 11.21 -12.58 14.26
N GLU A 94 12.55 -12.59 14.38
CA GLU A 94 13.42 -11.73 13.57
C GLU A 94 13.29 -12.04 12.08
N LYS A 95 13.19 -13.32 11.71
CA LYS A 95 12.99 -13.75 10.33
C LYS A 95 11.68 -13.20 9.76
N GLU A 96 10.57 -13.39 10.48
CA GLU A 96 9.26 -12.91 10.01
C GLU A 96 9.19 -11.38 9.97
N GLU A 97 9.96 -10.68 10.82
CA GLU A 97 10.10 -9.22 10.72
C GLU A 97 10.83 -8.81 9.44
N ILE A 98 11.93 -9.48 9.09
CA ILE A 98 12.66 -9.23 7.84
C ILE A 98 11.73 -9.50 6.65
N GLU A 99 11.08 -10.67 6.62
CA GLU A 99 10.13 -11.06 5.57
C GLU A 99 8.99 -10.04 5.42
N ALA A 100 8.40 -9.55 6.52
CA ALA A 100 7.36 -8.52 6.49
C ALA A 100 7.89 -7.17 5.96
N ARG A 101 9.14 -6.81 6.28
CA ARG A 101 9.79 -5.59 5.77
C ARG A 101 10.06 -5.68 4.27
N GLU A 102 10.50 -6.83 3.78
CA GLU A 102 10.70 -7.06 2.34
C GLU A 102 9.36 -7.03 1.59
N LEU A 103 8.31 -7.65 2.14
CA LEU A 103 6.97 -7.56 1.55
C LEU A 103 6.45 -6.11 1.49
N ILE A 104 6.69 -5.30 2.54
CA ILE A 104 6.32 -3.87 2.51
C ILE A 104 7.00 -3.15 1.34
N ARG A 105 8.24 -3.49 0.99
CA ARG A 105 8.93 -2.88 -0.16
C ARG A 105 8.29 -3.30 -1.47
N LEU A 106 8.03 -4.59 -1.64
CA LEU A 106 7.35 -5.11 -2.83
C LEU A 106 5.96 -4.47 -3.04
N LEU A 107 5.16 -4.36 -1.97
CA LEU A 107 3.84 -3.76 -2.05
C LEU A 107 3.90 -2.24 -2.35
N LYS A 108 4.91 -1.53 -1.86
CA LYS A 108 5.15 -0.12 -2.25
C LYS A 108 5.51 0.04 -3.72
N ALA A 109 6.34 -0.87 -4.25
CA ALA A 109 6.68 -0.85 -5.66
C ALA A 109 5.46 -1.12 -6.52
N LYS A 110 4.60 -2.05 -6.10
CA LYS A 110 3.30 -2.29 -6.75
C LYS A 110 2.36 -1.09 -6.66
N GLU A 111 2.20 -0.48 -5.48
CA GLU A 111 1.43 0.77 -5.30
C GLU A 111 1.90 1.85 -6.30
N ALA A 112 3.21 2.09 -6.40
CA ALA A 112 3.78 3.06 -7.32
C ALA A 112 3.55 2.69 -8.80
N ALA A 113 3.68 1.41 -9.16
CA ALA A 113 3.43 0.94 -10.51
C ALA A 113 1.96 1.07 -10.92
N ASP A 114 1.04 0.74 -10.02
CA ASP A 114 -0.40 0.84 -10.25
C ASP A 114 -0.85 2.31 -10.33
N GLU A 115 -0.32 3.19 -9.49
CA GLU A 115 -0.52 4.64 -9.63
C GLU A 115 0.03 5.18 -10.96
N GLY A 116 1.20 4.71 -11.39
CA GLY A 116 1.79 5.06 -12.69
C GLY A 116 0.90 4.63 -13.86
N LYS A 117 0.38 3.39 -13.82
CA LYS A 117 -0.60 2.89 -14.81
C LYS A 117 -1.87 3.73 -14.78
N LEU A 118 -2.41 4.01 -13.59
CA LEU A 118 -3.59 4.86 -13.44
C LEU A 118 -3.34 6.27 -13.94
N LYS A 119 -2.10 6.77 -13.94
CA LYS A 119 -1.73 8.10 -14.44
C LYS A 119 -1.53 8.16 -15.96
N GLU A 120 -0.98 7.11 -16.56
CA GLU A 120 -0.44 7.20 -17.93
C GLU A 120 -1.09 6.25 -18.94
N ALA A 121 -1.66 5.13 -18.47
CA ALA A 121 -2.23 4.13 -19.38
C ALA A 121 -3.57 4.58 -19.97
N ARG A 122 -3.85 4.15 -21.21
CA ARG A 122 -5.16 4.30 -21.87
C ARG A 122 -6.11 3.23 -21.33
N LEU A 123 -6.90 3.60 -20.32
CA LEU A 123 -7.82 2.71 -19.60
C LEU A 123 -9.27 3.10 -19.88
N THR A 124 -10.15 2.10 -19.91
CA THR A 124 -11.60 2.29 -19.72
C THR A 124 -11.89 2.65 -18.26
N ARG A 125 -13.09 3.19 -17.99
CA ARG A 125 -13.52 3.48 -16.61
C ARG A 125 -13.52 2.23 -15.74
N ASP A 126 -13.97 1.11 -16.29
CA ASP A 126 -14.03 -0.17 -15.59
C ASP A 126 -12.64 -0.72 -15.25
N GLU A 127 -11.68 -0.62 -16.18
CA GLU A 127 -10.28 -1.00 -15.91
C GLU A 127 -9.64 -0.10 -14.86
N ALA A 128 -9.87 1.21 -14.95
CA ALA A 128 -9.37 2.16 -13.97
C ALA A 128 -9.96 1.94 -12.57
N HIS A 129 -11.25 1.59 -12.50
CA HIS A 129 -11.91 1.30 -11.23
C HIS A 129 -11.36 0.01 -10.60
N ARG A 130 -11.17 -1.06 -11.38
CA ARG A 130 -10.53 -2.29 -10.88
C ARG A 130 -9.11 -2.04 -10.37
N LEU A 131 -8.31 -1.29 -11.14
CA LEU A 131 -6.95 -0.91 -10.74
C LEU A 131 -6.97 -0.08 -9.44
N PHE A 132 -7.91 0.84 -9.30
CA PHE A 132 -8.11 1.64 -8.09
C PHE A 132 -8.45 0.76 -6.86
N GLU A 133 -9.40 -0.16 -6.99
CA GLU A 133 -9.79 -1.06 -5.89
C GLU A 133 -8.62 -1.96 -5.46
N GLU A 134 -7.88 -2.51 -6.43
CA GLU A 134 -6.70 -3.33 -6.17
C GLU A 134 -5.62 -2.50 -5.44
N THR A 135 -5.34 -1.29 -5.92
CA THR A 135 -4.36 -0.39 -5.28
C THR A 135 -4.77 -0.01 -3.86
N ALA A 136 -6.06 0.26 -3.63
CA ALA A 136 -6.59 0.53 -2.30
C ALA A 136 -6.41 -0.67 -1.35
N ALA A 137 -6.56 -1.88 -1.87
CA ALA A 137 -6.32 -3.12 -1.13
C ALA A 137 -4.83 -3.30 -0.79
N VAL A 138 -3.92 -2.98 -1.72
CA VAL A 138 -2.46 -2.95 -1.46
C VAL A 138 -2.12 -1.95 -0.35
N ILE A 139 -2.66 -0.74 -0.42
CA ILE A 139 -2.47 0.30 0.61
C ILE A 139 -2.99 -0.18 1.97
N ARG A 140 -4.14 -0.86 2.00
CA ARG A 140 -4.70 -1.43 3.23
C ARG A 140 -3.74 -2.44 3.87
N SER A 141 -3.22 -3.37 3.09
CA SER A 141 -2.27 -4.39 3.58
C SER A 141 -0.94 -3.77 4.00
N LEU A 142 -0.45 -2.74 3.30
CA LEU A 142 0.72 -1.96 3.72
C LEU A 142 0.53 -1.35 5.11
N LEU A 143 -0.67 -0.86 5.43
CA LEU A 143 -0.98 -0.33 6.75
C LEU A 143 -0.99 -1.43 7.82
N ASP A 144 -1.58 -2.60 7.54
CA ASP A 144 -1.59 -3.72 8.48
C ASP A 144 -0.17 -4.19 8.81
N LEU A 145 0.66 -4.39 7.78
CA LEU A 145 2.05 -4.82 7.98
C LEU A 145 2.86 -3.81 8.79
N ARG A 146 2.67 -2.50 8.54
CA ARG A 146 3.32 -1.45 9.34
C ARG A 146 2.82 -1.45 10.79
N GLU A 147 1.54 -1.66 11.02
CA GLU A 147 0.98 -1.75 12.37
C GLU A 147 1.52 -2.95 13.14
N ILE A 148 1.63 -4.11 12.49
CA ILE A 148 2.21 -5.33 13.05
C ILE A 148 3.67 -5.08 13.48
N LEU A 149 4.48 -4.49 12.61
CA LEU A 149 5.88 -4.15 12.92
C LEU A 149 5.99 -3.11 14.05
N ALA A 150 5.15 -2.08 14.04
CA ALA A 150 5.14 -1.07 15.09
C ALA A 150 4.77 -1.66 16.46
N LYS A 151 3.80 -2.58 16.51
CA LYS A 151 3.44 -3.30 17.76
C LYS A 151 4.61 -4.12 18.30
N LYS A 152 5.41 -4.74 17.42
CA LYS A 152 6.63 -5.46 17.83
C LYS A 152 7.66 -4.51 18.44
N GLU A 153 7.96 -3.40 17.77
CA GLU A 153 8.94 -2.40 18.24
C GLU A 153 8.56 -1.86 19.63
N GLN A 154 7.27 -1.60 19.86
CA GLN A 154 6.75 -1.15 21.15
C GLN A 154 6.92 -2.17 22.29
N LYS A 155 6.96 -3.47 22.00
CA LYS A 155 7.18 -4.52 23.02
C LYS A 155 8.65 -4.59 23.51
N THR A 156 9.60 -4.08 22.72
CA THR A 156 11.03 -4.05 23.09
C THR A 156 11.27 -3.19 24.34
N ASP A 157 12.38 -3.40 25.05
CA ASP A 157 12.74 -2.57 26.22
C ASP A 157 12.88 -1.09 25.84
N VAL A 158 13.51 -0.81 24.69
CA VAL A 158 13.66 0.55 24.16
C VAL A 158 12.31 1.14 23.80
N GLY A 159 11.44 0.38 23.12
CA GLY A 159 10.08 0.80 22.77
C GLY A 159 9.23 1.12 23.99
N ARG A 160 9.31 0.30 25.04
CA ARG A 160 8.63 0.53 26.32
C ARG A 160 9.10 1.81 27.00
N GLU A 161 10.40 2.10 26.98
CA GLU A 161 10.94 3.34 27.55
C GLU A 161 10.48 4.58 26.76
N VAL A 162 10.43 4.49 25.43
CA VAL A 162 9.89 5.57 24.57
C VAL A 162 8.41 5.84 24.86
N ILE A 163 7.58 4.79 24.99
CA ILE A 163 6.16 4.94 25.34
C ILE A 163 6.03 5.58 26.72
N LYS A 164 6.79 5.10 27.71
CA LYS A 164 6.78 5.62 29.07
C LYS A 164 7.14 7.11 29.10
N LYS A 165 8.13 7.54 28.32
CA LYS A 165 8.49 8.95 28.17
C LYS A 165 7.35 9.77 27.58
N LYS A 166 6.74 9.32 26.46
CA LYS A 166 5.58 9.99 25.85
C LYS A 166 4.40 10.13 26.82
N VAL A 167 4.09 9.08 27.59
CA VAL A 167 3.03 9.11 28.61
C VAL A 167 3.35 10.13 29.71
N ASN A 168 4.61 10.19 30.16
CA ASN A 168 5.03 11.18 31.15
C ASN A 168 4.94 12.61 30.63
N ASP A 169 5.32 12.86 29.37
CA ASP A 169 5.23 14.18 28.75
C ASP A 169 3.76 14.63 28.62
N VAL A 170 2.84 13.74 28.24
CA VAL A 170 1.39 14.03 28.20
C VAL A 170 0.85 14.34 29.60
N LYS A 171 1.22 13.56 30.62
CA LYS A 171 0.81 13.85 32.01
C LYS A 171 1.31 15.22 32.47
N ARG A 172 2.55 15.57 32.12
CA ARG A 172 3.13 16.87 32.43
C ARG A 172 2.39 18.01 31.72
N TRP A 173 2.04 17.82 30.45
CA TRP A 173 1.25 18.78 29.69
C TRP A 173 -0.15 18.96 30.31
N ASN A 174 -0.85 17.89 30.65
CA ASN A 174 -2.16 17.97 31.28
C ASN A 174 -2.10 18.69 32.63
N ALA A 175 -1.10 18.39 33.47
CA ALA A 175 -0.91 19.09 34.74
C ALA A 175 -0.65 20.59 34.55
N PHE A 176 0.09 20.96 33.50
CA PHE A 176 0.30 22.36 33.13
C PHE A 176 -1.00 23.04 32.67
N VAL A 177 -1.82 22.35 31.87
CA VAL A 177 -3.13 22.86 31.43
C VAL A 177 -4.08 23.04 32.62
N ASP A 178 -4.15 22.06 33.52
CA ASP A 178 -4.98 22.12 34.72
C ASP A 178 -4.58 23.30 35.64
N GLU A 179 -3.28 23.58 35.75
CA GLU A 179 -2.75 24.75 36.48
C GLU A 179 -3.16 26.07 35.81
N MET A 180 -3.10 26.14 34.48
CA MET A 180 -3.50 27.32 33.70
C MET A 180 -5.02 27.58 33.72
N GLU A 181 -5.84 26.53 33.80
CA GLU A 181 -7.30 26.63 33.89
C GLU A 181 -7.81 26.86 35.32
N GLY A 182 -6.93 26.90 36.32
CA GLY A 182 -7.31 27.17 37.72
C GLY A 182 -8.14 26.07 38.36
N LYS A 183 -8.11 24.85 37.81
CA LYS A 183 -8.81 23.67 38.34
C LYS A 183 -7.90 22.99 39.37
N ARG A 184 -7.90 23.49 40.60
CA ARG A 184 -7.37 22.76 41.77
C ARG A 184 -8.49 22.15 42.59
#